data_AF-A0A1V9E3Y7-F1
#
_entry.id   AF-A0A1V9E3Y7-F1
#
_cell.length_a   1.000
_cell.length_b   1.000
_cell.length_c   1.000
_cell.angle_alpha   90.00
_cell.angle_beta   90.00
_cell.angle_gamma   90.00
#
_symmetry.space_group_name_H-M   'P 1'
#
loop_
_entity.id
_entity.type
_entity.pdbx_description
1 polymer ?
#
loop_
_entity_poly.entity_id
_entity_poly.type
_entity_poly.pdbx_seq_one_letter_code
_entity_poly.pdbx_strand_id
1 'polypeptide(L)'
;MSTNKYSNKKPSIMKNMLVSLALIAFSCHFVQAQLPVGSVANAGQLVTQLVNAIKPSSFTSAFSGAKEGILGDASKISSATGLASTVSSLVGYIKPDMFKTGSTAKSLLDMGTKAKTMADASSLLKNFEGGLKPEALTNEWSGMRTGWLSALNQLALNQGK
;
A
#
# COMPACT_ATOMS: atom_id res chain seq x y z
N MET A 1 47.15 -63.93 40.29
CA MET A 1 46.16 -64.22 39.24
C MET A 1 44.99 -63.26 39.44
N SER A 2 45.00 -62.11 38.75
CA SER A 2 44.32 -61.83 37.47
C SER A 2 42.81 -61.55 37.66
N THR A 3 42.47 -60.28 37.94
CA THR A 3 41.94 -59.23 37.03
C THR A 3 40.48 -59.41 36.61
N ASN A 4 39.62 -58.43 36.91
CA ASN A 4 38.82 -57.74 35.90
C ASN A 4 37.92 -56.58 36.43
N LYS A 5 38.12 -55.43 35.78
CA LYS A 5 37.14 -54.45 35.28
C LYS A 5 36.13 -53.80 36.25
N TYR A 6 36.51 -52.63 36.73
CA TYR A 6 35.56 -51.55 37.01
C TYR A 6 35.27 -50.77 35.72
N SER A 7 34.04 -50.89 35.24
CA SER A 7 33.50 -50.14 34.11
C SER A 7 33.16 -48.71 34.54
N ASN A 8 33.82 -47.74 33.91
CA ASN A 8 33.66 -46.31 34.17
C ASN A 8 32.36 -45.84 33.50
N LYS A 9 31.28 -45.69 34.28
CA LYS A 9 29.99 -45.21 33.78
C LYS A 9 30.06 -43.68 33.66
N LYS A 10 30.27 -43.22 32.43
CA LYS A 10 30.30 -41.81 32.03
C LYS A 10 29.00 -41.11 32.47
N PRO A 11 29.04 -40.03 33.28
CA PRO A 11 27.85 -39.22 33.51
C PRO A 11 27.45 -38.54 32.20
N SER A 12 26.20 -38.75 31.79
CA SER A 12 25.54 -38.15 30.63
C SER A 12 25.33 -36.64 30.86
N ILE A 13 26.41 -35.87 30.76
CA ILE A 13 26.38 -34.40 30.69
C ILE A 13 26.09 -34.04 29.24
N MET A 14 24.83 -34.12 28.81
CA MET A 14 24.39 -33.61 27.50
C MET A 14 22.87 -33.52 27.45
N LYS A 15 22.27 -32.91 28.47
CA LYS A 15 20.91 -32.38 28.39
C LYS A 15 20.93 -31.05 29.13
N ASN A 16 20.53 -30.00 28.43
CA ASN A 16 20.20 -28.69 29.00
C ASN A 16 21.35 -27.67 29.08
N MET A 17 22.08 -27.41 27.99
CA MET A 17 22.66 -26.07 27.74
C MET A 17 22.92 -25.85 26.25
N LEU A 18 21.88 -25.50 25.51
CA LEU A 18 21.96 -24.76 24.24
C LEU A 18 20.68 -23.91 24.15
N VAL A 19 20.56 -23.02 25.13
CA VAL A 19 19.65 -21.88 25.12
C VAL A 19 20.42 -20.73 24.49
N SER A 20 19.76 -20.04 23.55
CA SER A 20 20.11 -18.72 23.03
C SER A 20 21.35 -18.60 22.14
N LEU A 21 21.17 -18.81 20.83
CA LEU A 21 21.68 -17.88 19.81
C LEU A 21 21.04 -18.09 18.41
N ALA A 22 19.70 -18.16 18.34
CA ALA A 22 19.02 -17.86 17.09
C ALA A 22 18.74 -16.36 17.09
N LEU A 23 19.81 -15.58 16.86
CA LEU A 23 19.72 -14.17 16.57
C LEU A 23 18.79 -14.07 15.35
N ILE A 24 17.61 -13.52 15.62
CA ILE A 24 16.60 -13.13 14.65
C ILE A 24 17.34 -12.39 13.55
N ALA A 25 17.58 -13.08 12.43
CA ALA A 25 17.85 -12.45 11.16
C ALA A 25 16.57 -11.68 10.87
N PHE A 26 16.56 -10.44 11.36
CA PHE A 26 15.63 -9.40 11.05
C PHE A 26 15.89 -9.07 9.58
N SER A 27 15.46 -9.98 8.71
CA SER A 27 15.32 -9.73 7.29
C SER A 27 14.20 -8.72 7.19
N CYS A 28 14.56 -7.45 7.41
CA CYS A 28 13.92 -6.30 6.80
C CYS A 28 13.84 -6.61 5.32
N HIS A 29 12.75 -7.25 4.92
CA HIS A 29 12.23 -7.10 3.59
C HIS A 29 11.71 -5.67 3.55
N PHE A 30 12.64 -4.73 3.41
CA PHE A 30 12.35 -3.53 2.65
C PHE A 30 11.92 -4.05 1.28
N VAL A 31 10.62 -4.28 1.11
CA VAL A 31 10.01 -4.10 -0.18
C VAL A 31 10.16 -2.61 -0.44
N GLN A 32 11.37 -2.19 -0.82
CA GLN A 32 11.47 -1.03 -1.66
C GLN A 32 10.61 -1.42 -2.85
N ALA A 33 9.49 -0.74 -3.01
CA ALA A 33 8.83 -0.61 -4.28
C ALA A 33 9.83 0.10 -5.22
N GLN A 34 10.93 -0.58 -5.57
CA GLN A 34 11.75 -0.23 -6.69
C GLN A 34 10.89 -0.59 -7.88
N LEU A 35 10.21 0.44 -8.40
CA LEU A 35 9.78 0.38 -9.79
C LEU A 35 11.02 -0.02 -10.59
N PRO A 36 10.96 -1.08 -11.41
CA PRO A 36 12.06 -1.43 -12.30
C PRO A 36 12.51 -0.16 -13.02
N VAL A 37 13.81 0.10 -13.07
CA VAL A 37 14.37 1.24 -13.81
C VAL A 37 14.00 1.03 -15.28
N GLY A 38 12.93 1.67 -15.74
CA GLY A 38 12.30 1.45 -17.05
C GLY A 38 10.79 1.18 -17.03
N SER A 39 10.19 0.89 -15.87
CA SER A 39 8.74 0.77 -15.73
C SER A 39 8.14 2.14 -15.48
N VAL A 40 7.55 2.75 -16.52
CA VAL A 40 6.75 3.96 -16.39
C VAL A 40 5.66 3.71 -15.34
N ALA A 41 5.59 4.54 -14.30
CA ALA A 41 4.55 4.44 -13.28
C ALA A 41 3.17 4.42 -13.97
N ASN A 42 2.41 3.34 -13.79
CA ASN A 42 1.09 3.19 -14.39
C ASN A 42 0.03 3.73 -13.42
N ALA A 43 -0.80 4.67 -13.89
CA ALA A 43 -1.87 5.29 -13.12
C ALA A 43 -2.81 4.26 -12.46
N GLY A 44 -3.14 3.19 -13.17
CA GLY A 44 -3.96 2.10 -12.67
C GLY A 44 -3.34 1.34 -11.51
N GLN A 45 -2.02 1.12 -11.54
CA GLN A 45 -1.30 0.51 -10.44
C GLN A 45 -1.33 1.40 -9.20
N LEU A 46 -1.17 2.71 -9.36
CA LEU A 46 -1.19 3.67 -8.24
C LEU A 46 -2.58 3.76 -7.59
N VAL A 47 -3.65 3.75 -8.39
CA VAL A 47 -5.03 3.69 -7.87
C VAL A 47 -5.26 2.37 -7.14
N THR A 48 -4.87 1.24 -7.74
CA THR A 48 -5.03 -0.09 -7.13
C THR A 48 -4.28 -0.20 -5.80
N GLN A 49 -3.04 0.31 -5.74
CA GLN A 49 -2.26 0.36 -4.52
C GLN A 49 -2.96 1.17 -3.42
N LEU A 50 -3.50 2.35 -3.77
CA LEU A 50 -4.24 3.16 -2.80
C LEU A 50 -5.54 2.48 -2.34
N VAL A 51 -6.31 1.88 -3.25
CA VAL A 51 -7.53 1.12 -2.90
C VAL A 51 -7.22 0.02 -1.88
N ASN A 52 -6.12 -0.72 -2.08
CA ASN A 52 -5.70 -1.78 -1.17
C ASN A 52 -5.11 -1.26 0.14
N ALA A 53 -4.62 -0.02 0.15
CA ALA A 53 -4.14 0.66 1.35
C ALA A 53 -5.26 1.24 2.20
N ILE A 54 -6.47 1.39 1.67
CA ILE A 54 -7.65 1.83 2.44
C ILE A 54 -8.25 0.62 3.14
N LYS A 55 -8.47 0.72 4.45
CA LYS A 55 -9.09 -0.37 5.22
C LYS A 55 -10.50 -0.65 4.69
N PRO A 56 -10.92 -1.92 4.59
CA PRO A 56 -12.28 -2.28 4.18
C PRO A 56 -13.37 -1.57 5.00
N SER A 57 -13.13 -1.36 6.30
CA SER A 57 -14.04 -0.66 7.21
C SER A 57 -14.25 0.83 6.89
N SER A 58 -13.35 1.44 6.12
CA SER A 58 -13.41 2.85 5.73
C SER A 58 -14.35 3.09 4.54
N PHE A 59 -14.66 2.03 3.80
CA PHE A 59 -15.61 2.08 2.70
C PHE A 59 -17.05 1.95 3.19
N THR A 60 -17.97 2.54 2.44
CA THR A 60 -19.40 2.27 2.53
C THR A 60 -19.71 0.83 2.13
N SER A 61 -20.85 0.29 2.56
CA SER A 61 -21.25 -1.08 2.21
C SER A 61 -21.41 -1.30 0.70
N ALA A 62 -21.77 -0.26 -0.05
CA ALA A 62 -21.93 -0.32 -1.50
C ALA A 62 -20.62 -0.61 -2.25
N PHE A 63 -19.45 -0.33 -1.65
CA PHE A 63 -18.16 -0.57 -2.28
C PHE A 63 -17.94 -2.04 -2.64
N SER A 64 -18.47 -2.99 -1.84
CA SER A 64 -18.29 -4.42 -2.13
C SER A 64 -18.82 -4.82 -3.50
N GLY A 65 -19.94 -4.22 -3.94
CA GLY A 65 -20.51 -4.48 -5.27
C GLY A 65 -19.84 -3.68 -6.39
N ALA A 66 -19.12 -2.60 -6.05
CA ALA A 66 -18.46 -1.72 -7.01
C ALA A 66 -16.96 -1.99 -7.16
N LYS A 67 -16.34 -2.73 -6.22
CA LYS A 67 -14.88 -2.90 -6.13
C LYS A 67 -14.28 -3.47 -7.40
N GLU A 68 -14.85 -4.54 -7.94
CA GLU A 68 -14.35 -5.18 -9.16
C GLU A 68 -14.43 -4.24 -10.36
N GLY A 69 -15.52 -3.47 -10.47
CA GLY A 69 -15.69 -2.44 -11.50
C GLY A 69 -14.62 -1.35 -11.38
N ILE A 70 -14.39 -0.82 -10.18
CA ILE A 70 -13.38 0.22 -9.93
C ILE A 70 -11.97 -0.29 -10.23
N LEU A 71 -11.63 -1.50 -9.81
CA LEU A 71 -10.32 -2.09 -10.11
C LEU A 71 -10.16 -2.41 -11.61
N GLY A 72 -11.25 -2.84 -12.26
CA GLY A 72 -11.31 -3.02 -13.70
C GLY A 72 -11.07 -1.71 -14.45
N ASP A 73 -11.73 -0.62 -14.04
CA ASP A 73 -11.55 0.72 -14.60
C ASP A 73 -10.12 1.23 -14.34
N ALA A 74 -9.60 1.01 -13.12
CA ALA A 74 -8.23 1.36 -12.77
C ALA A 74 -7.22 0.71 -13.73
N SER A 75 -7.37 -0.58 -14.03
CA SER A 75 -6.47 -1.31 -14.94
C SER A 75 -6.45 -0.77 -16.37
N LYS A 76 -7.49 -0.02 -16.76
CA LYS A 76 -7.66 0.55 -18.11
C LYS A 76 -7.31 2.04 -18.19
N ILE A 77 -6.83 2.65 -17.10
CA ILE A 77 -6.48 4.07 -17.09
C ILE A 77 -5.33 4.32 -18.06
N SER A 78 -5.63 5.05 -19.13
CA SER A 78 -4.68 5.53 -20.14
C SER A 78 -4.67 7.05 -20.29
N SER A 79 -5.54 7.77 -19.57
CA SER A 79 -5.74 9.21 -19.71
C SER A 79 -6.03 9.90 -18.37
N ALA A 80 -5.86 11.22 -18.36
CA ALA A 80 -6.19 12.08 -17.22
C ALA A 80 -7.66 11.94 -16.80
N THR A 81 -8.57 11.97 -17.77
CA THR A 81 -10.01 11.82 -17.53
C THR A 81 -10.33 10.45 -16.92
N GLY A 82 -9.73 9.38 -17.43
CA GLY A 82 -9.92 8.03 -16.89
C GLY A 82 -9.40 7.89 -15.45
N LEU A 83 -8.27 8.53 -15.13
CA LEU A 83 -7.78 8.59 -13.75
C LEU A 83 -8.74 9.39 -12.87
N ALA A 84 -9.12 10.59 -13.31
CA ALA A 84 -9.99 11.48 -12.56
C ALA A 84 -11.37 10.87 -12.29
N SER A 85 -11.97 10.21 -13.28
CA SER A 85 -13.26 9.53 -13.13
C SER A 85 -13.17 8.36 -12.16
N THR A 86 -12.13 7.53 -12.28
CA THR A 86 -11.93 6.38 -11.39
C THR A 86 -11.73 6.83 -9.94
N VAL A 87 -10.92 7.86 -9.70
CA VAL A 87 -10.71 8.42 -8.37
C VAL A 87 -11.98 9.08 -7.83
N SER A 88 -12.75 9.80 -8.66
CA SER A 88 -14.02 10.40 -8.27
C SER A 88 -15.05 9.35 -7.87
N SER A 89 -15.14 8.26 -8.62
CA SER A 89 -15.97 7.10 -8.26
C SER A 89 -15.55 6.51 -6.92
N LEU A 90 -14.25 6.30 -6.71
CA LEU A 90 -13.70 5.77 -5.46
C LEU A 90 -14.01 6.67 -4.26
N VAL A 91 -13.88 7.99 -4.40
CA VAL A 91 -14.23 8.98 -3.37
C VAL A 91 -15.67 8.83 -2.91
N GLY A 92 -16.60 8.56 -3.83
CA GLY A 92 -18.02 8.34 -3.51
C GLY A 92 -18.30 7.13 -2.62
N TYR A 93 -17.36 6.19 -2.53
CA TYR A 93 -17.48 5.00 -1.69
C TYR A 93 -16.80 5.11 -0.34
N ILE A 94 -16.12 6.21 -0.02
CA ILE A 94 -15.51 6.42 1.29
C ILE A 94 -16.53 6.99 2.26
N LYS A 95 -16.59 6.44 3.47
CA LYS A 95 -17.47 6.98 4.51
C LYS A 95 -17.06 8.42 4.85
N PRO A 96 -18.00 9.36 5.01
CA PRO A 96 -17.68 10.77 5.25
C PRO A 96 -16.79 11.02 6.48
N ASP A 97 -16.91 10.21 7.53
CA ASP A 97 -16.14 10.30 8.76
C ASP A 97 -14.67 9.86 8.62
N MET A 98 -14.30 9.25 7.49
CA MET A 98 -12.93 8.84 7.19
C MET A 98 -12.09 9.94 6.54
N PHE A 99 -12.70 11.06 6.18
CA PHE A 99 -11.97 12.22 5.68
C PHE A 99 -11.51 13.14 6.82
N LYS A 100 -10.34 13.77 6.65
CA LYS A 100 -9.83 14.81 7.54
C LYS A 100 -10.71 16.06 7.46
N THR A 101 -10.76 16.83 8.54
CA THR A 101 -11.41 18.14 8.55
C THR A 101 -10.88 19.03 7.42
N GLY A 102 -11.78 19.61 6.61
CA GLY A 102 -11.43 20.45 5.46
C GLY A 102 -11.15 19.69 4.16
N SER A 103 -11.00 18.36 4.21
CA SER A 103 -11.05 17.50 3.03
C SER A 103 -12.40 16.81 2.98
N THR A 104 -13.17 17.00 1.92
CA THR A 104 -14.47 16.35 1.78
C THR A 104 -14.54 15.60 0.46
N ALA A 105 -15.43 14.61 0.39
CA ALA A 105 -15.78 14.00 -0.88
C ALA A 105 -16.16 15.06 -1.92
N LYS A 106 -16.95 16.07 -1.53
CA LYS A 106 -17.36 17.16 -2.42
C LYS A 106 -16.17 17.93 -3.01
N SER A 107 -15.22 18.37 -2.18
CA SER A 107 -14.06 19.12 -2.68
C SER A 107 -13.20 18.29 -3.65
N LEU A 108 -13.07 16.98 -3.41
CA LEU A 108 -12.35 16.08 -4.30
C LEU A 108 -13.10 15.82 -5.61
N LEU A 109 -14.42 15.64 -5.56
CA LEU A 109 -15.26 15.53 -6.75
C LEU A 109 -15.18 16.80 -7.61
N ASP A 110 -15.25 17.97 -6.98
CA ASP A 110 -15.11 19.27 -7.66
C ASP A 110 -13.73 19.40 -8.33
N MET A 111 -12.66 18.88 -7.72
CA MET A 111 -11.33 18.80 -8.35
C MET A 111 -11.31 17.81 -9.53
N GLY A 112 -11.97 16.67 -9.40
CA GLY A 112 -12.06 15.65 -10.46
C GLY A 112 -12.71 16.18 -11.74
N THR A 113 -13.78 16.98 -11.62
CA THR A 113 -14.44 17.61 -12.78
C THR A 113 -13.55 18.61 -13.53
N LYS A 114 -12.52 19.15 -12.86
CA LYS A 114 -11.61 20.16 -13.43
C LYS A 114 -10.32 19.55 -13.97
N ALA A 115 -10.07 18.27 -13.72
CA ALA A 115 -8.84 17.62 -14.14
C ALA A 115 -8.82 17.43 -15.66
N LYS A 116 -7.86 18.07 -16.34
CA LYS A 116 -7.69 17.98 -17.80
C LYS A 116 -6.38 17.33 -18.19
N THR A 117 -5.37 17.44 -17.35
CA THR A 117 -4.03 16.90 -17.57
C THR A 117 -3.73 15.76 -16.60
N MET A 118 -2.74 14.93 -16.94
CA MET A 118 -2.31 13.87 -16.03
C MET A 118 -1.75 14.44 -14.72
N ALA A 119 -1.20 15.67 -14.75
CA ALA A 119 -0.77 16.38 -13.56
C ALA A 119 -1.95 16.75 -12.65
N ASP A 120 -3.07 17.21 -13.20
CA ASP A 120 -4.29 17.50 -12.43
C ASP A 120 -4.87 16.22 -11.81
N ALA A 121 -4.96 15.15 -12.61
CA ALA A 121 -5.51 13.87 -12.16
C ALA A 121 -4.60 13.19 -11.12
N SER A 122 -3.28 13.30 -11.27
CA SER A 122 -2.31 12.86 -10.25
C SER A 122 -2.44 13.70 -8.98
N SER A 123 -2.65 15.02 -9.12
CA SER A 123 -2.89 15.91 -7.99
C SER A 123 -4.20 15.55 -7.28
N LEU A 124 -5.25 15.19 -8.00
CA LEU A 124 -6.50 14.68 -7.43
C LEU A 124 -6.23 13.41 -6.61
N LEU A 125 -5.55 12.41 -7.20
CA LEU A 125 -5.23 11.16 -6.52
C LEU A 125 -4.40 11.40 -5.24
N LYS A 126 -3.43 12.32 -5.30
CA LYS A 126 -2.63 12.75 -4.14
C LYS A 126 -3.49 13.42 -3.07
N ASN A 127 -4.38 14.33 -3.47
CA ASN A 127 -5.27 15.02 -2.53
C ASN A 127 -6.30 14.07 -1.92
N PHE A 128 -6.73 13.07 -2.68
CA PHE A 128 -7.60 12.01 -2.15
C PHE A 128 -6.88 11.23 -1.05
N GLU A 129 -5.68 10.70 -1.30
CA GLU A 129 -4.86 10.03 -0.27
C GLU A 129 -4.61 10.94 0.94
N GLY A 130 -4.18 12.17 0.67
CA GLY A 130 -3.87 13.15 1.73
C GLY A 130 -5.10 13.58 2.53
N GLY A 131 -6.29 13.52 1.94
CA GLY A 131 -7.56 13.88 2.56
C GLY A 131 -8.14 12.79 3.47
N LEU A 132 -7.64 11.56 3.39
CA LEU A 132 -8.04 10.48 4.30
C LEU A 132 -7.36 10.59 5.65
N LYS A 133 -8.09 10.25 6.72
CA LYS A 133 -7.53 10.13 8.06
C LYS A 133 -6.58 8.93 8.15
N PRO A 134 -5.55 8.96 9.02
CA PRO A 134 -4.64 7.83 9.20
C PRO A 134 -5.37 6.52 9.56
N GLU A 135 -6.43 6.57 10.38
CA GLU A 135 -7.18 5.37 10.74
C GLU A 135 -7.90 4.74 9.55
N ALA A 136 -8.17 5.49 8.48
CA ALA A 136 -8.81 4.98 7.28
C ALA A 136 -7.87 4.08 6.45
N LEU A 137 -6.56 4.18 6.67
CA LEU A 137 -5.50 3.50 5.93
C LEU A 137 -4.94 2.33 6.73
N THR A 138 -4.38 1.34 6.05
CA THR A 138 -3.66 0.23 6.68
C THR A 138 -2.36 0.75 7.31
N ASN A 139 -1.85 0.03 8.31
CA ASN A 139 -0.67 0.49 9.05
C ASN A 139 0.60 0.48 8.19
N GLU A 140 0.66 -0.46 7.23
CA GLU A 140 1.74 -0.65 6.28
C GLU A 140 1.83 0.48 5.25
N TRP A 141 0.74 1.22 5.04
CA TRP A 141 0.69 2.29 4.03
C TRP A 141 1.77 3.35 4.27
N SER A 142 2.04 3.69 5.53
CA SER A 142 3.06 4.67 5.90
C SER A 142 4.44 4.36 5.30
N GLY A 143 4.84 3.09 5.26
CA GLY A 143 6.10 2.64 4.67
C GLY A 143 6.11 2.65 3.13
N MET A 144 4.95 2.47 2.50
CA MET A 144 4.81 2.47 1.04
C MET A 144 4.59 3.87 0.44
N ARG A 145 4.04 4.78 1.25
CA ARG A 145 3.55 6.09 0.82
C ARG A 145 4.61 6.92 0.09
N THR A 146 5.85 6.90 0.56
CA THR A 146 6.94 7.67 -0.07
C THR A 146 7.23 7.19 -1.49
N GLY A 147 7.29 5.86 -1.70
CA GLY A 147 7.50 5.28 -3.03
C GLY A 147 6.31 5.57 -3.96
N TRP A 148 5.10 5.44 -3.43
CA TRP A 148 3.87 5.75 -4.16
C TRP A 148 3.80 7.22 -4.60
N LEU A 149 4.12 8.17 -3.71
CA LEU A 149 4.16 9.59 -4.04
C LEU A 149 5.22 9.92 -5.09
N SER A 150 6.39 9.29 -5.03
CA SER A 150 7.44 9.46 -6.03
C SER A 150 6.97 9.00 -7.41
N ALA A 151 6.37 7.81 -7.48
CA ALA A 151 5.80 7.26 -8.70
C ALA A 151 4.67 8.14 -9.28
N LEU A 152 3.81 8.67 -8.41
CA LEU A 152 2.74 9.58 -8.79
C LEU A 152 3.27 10.90 -9.38
N ASN A 153 4.34 11.46 -8.79
CA ASN A 153 4.99 12.64 -9.33
C ASN A 153 5.63 12.36 -10.71
N GLN A 154 6.24 11.18 -10.90
CA GLN A 154 6.78 10.79 -12.20
C GLN A 154 5.69 10.63 -13.26
N LEU A 155 4.54 10.05 -12.90
CA LEU A 155 3.37 9.96 -13.79
C LEU A 155 2.91 11.36 -14.26
N ALA A 156 2.84 12.32 -13.34
CA ALA A 156 2.46 13.70 -13.65
C ALA A 156 3.43 14.38 -14.63
N LEU A 157 4.74 14.13 -14.50
CA LEU A 157 5.79 14.74 -15.33
C LEU A 157 5.94 14.08 -16.70
N ASN A 158 5.79 12.76 -16.79
CA ASN A 158 6.08 12.00 -18.01
C ASN A 158 4.92 11.98 -19.01
N GLN A 159 3.68 12.24 -18.56
CA GLN A 159 2.46 12.21 -19.38
C GLN A 159 1.87 13.61 -19.62
N GLY A 160 2.65 14.65 -19.29
CA GLY A 160 2.28 16.07 -19.45
C GLY A 160 2.90 16.75 -20.68
N LYS A 161 3.47 15.97 -21.62
CA LYS A 161 4.00 16.44 -22.90
C LYS A 161 3.07 16.06 -24.04
#